data_AF-A0A947HMA9-F1
#
_entry.id   AF-A0A947HMA9-F1
#
_cell.length_a   1.000
_cell.length_b   1.000
_cell.length_c   1.000
_cell.angle_alpha   90.00
_cell.angle_beta   90.00
_cell.angle_gamma   90.00
#
_symmetry.space_group_name_H-M   'P 1'
#
loop_
_entity.id
_entity.type
_entity.pdbx_description
1 polymer ?
#
loop_
_entity_poly.entity_id
_entity_poly.type
_entity_poly.pdbx_seq_one_letter_code
_entity_poly.pdbx_strand_id
1 'polypeptide(L)'
;MQTREESLSTSLGTAPDWRWGGASAAWRLTGYYRGDESTLYLEAPESSLPIRLGLVLDPTGPIALFRTPGVVAFQSPVPRTVNPLIAYLDLLSTGDDRAHDAARQLQAQYLSDLQR
;
A
#
# COMPACT_ATOMS: atom_id res chain seq x y z
N MET A 1 13.24 6.29 -1.70
CA MET A 1 12.03 5.45 -1.76
C MET A 1 11.37 5.42 -3.14
N GLN A 2 11.22 6.57 -3.81
CA GLN A 2 10.59 6.64 -5.14
C GLN A 2 11.18 5.69 -6.18
N THR A 3 12.51 5.68 -6.32
CA THR A 3 13.23 4.80 -7.24
C THR A 3 12.99 3.32 -6.94
N ARG A 4 12.75 2.95 -5.66
CA ARG A 4 12.47 1.57 -5.25
C ARG A 4 11.09 1.11 -5.73
N GLU A 5 10.06 1.93 -5.47
CA GLU A 5 8.70 1.65 -5.90
C GLU A 5 8.59 1.61 -7.43
N GLU A 6 9.36 2.44 -8.14
CA GLU A 6 9.44 2.44 -9.60
C GLU A 6 10.08 1.14 -10.13
N SER A 7 11.19 0.69 -9.53
CA SER A 7 11.80 -0.61 -9.86
C SER A 7 10.86 -1.78 -9.60
N LEU A 8 10.18 -1.78 -8.44
CA LEU A 8 9.19 -2.82 -8.11
C LEU A 8 8.02 -2.81 -9.09
N SER A 9 7.48 -1.64 -9.42
CA SER A 9 6.39 -1.51 -10.40
C SER A 9 6.80 -2.02 -11.78
N THR A 10 8.05 -1.78 -12.17
CA THR A 10 8.60 -2.25 -13.45
C THR A 10 8.70 -3.78 -13.47
N SER A 11 9.23 -4.38 -12.41
CA SER A 11 9.38 -5.84 -12.29
C SER A 11 8.03 -6.57 -12.16
N LEU A 12 7.06 -5.96 -11.48
CA LEU A 12 5.69 -6.48 -11.32
C LEU A 12 4.85 -6.30 -12.59
N GLY A 13 5.21 -5.34 -13.44
CA GLY A 13 4.52 -5.06 -14.69
C GLY A 13 3.05 -4.65 -14.52
N THR A 14 2.25 -4.94 -15.54
CA THR A 14 0.83 -4.51 -15.60
C THR A 14 -0.16 -5.55 -15.08
N ALA A 15 0.30 -6.63 -14.45
CA ALA A 15 -0.58 -7.68 -13.92
C ALA A 15 -1.59 -7.10 -12.88
N PRO A 16 -2.86 -7.51 -12.87
CA PRO A 16 -3.89 -6.91 -12.02
C PRO A 16 -3.85 -7.38 -10.55
N ASP A 17 -2.95 -8.30 -10.21
CA ASP A 17 -2.84 -9.04 -8.96
C ASP A 17 -2.16 -8.26 -7.83
N TRP A 18 -1.68 -7.03 -8.06
CA TRP A 18 -0.95 -6.28 -7.05
C TRP A 18 -1.37 -4.81 -6.91
N ARG A 19 -1.34 -4.26 -5.69
CA ARG A 19 -1.60 -2.83 -5.39
C ARG A 19 -0.67 -2.31 -4.30
N TRP A 20 -0.35 -1.02 -4.37
CA TRP A 20 0.29 -0.29 -3.26
C TRP A 20 -0.68 -0.18 -2.08
N GLY A 21 -0.19 -0.49 -0.88
CA GLY A 21 -0.85 -0.30 0.42
C GLY A 21 -0.18 0.78 1.27
N GLY A 22 -0.59 0.89 2.52
CA GLY A 22 0.06 1.74 3.53
C GLY A 22 0.30 3.18 3.09
N ALA A 23 1.45 3.72 3.50
CA ALA A 23 1.84 5.07 3.17
C ALA A 23 2.09 5.28 1.65
N SER A 24 2.52 4.23 0.93
CA SER A 24 2.64 4.26 -0.54
C SER A 24 1.29 4.51 -1.22
N ALA A 25 0.22 3.90 -0.73
CA ALA A 25 -1.14 4.12 -1.22
C ALA A 25 -1.67 5.49 -0.80
N ALA A 26 -1.51 5.83 0.47
CA ALA A 26 -1.99 7.10 1.02
C ALA A 26 -1.37 8.30 0.32
N TRP A 27 -0.07 8.26 0.02
CA TRP A 27 0.61 9.28 -0.79
C TRP A 27 -0.03 9.42 -2.17
N ARG A 28 -0.30 8.31 -2.86
CA ARG A 28 -0.91 8.35 -4.21
C ARG A 28 -2.35 8.84 -4.18
N LEU A 29 -3.08 8.54 -3.11
CA LEU A 29 -4.46 8.98 -2.92
C LEU A 29 -4.58 10.46 -2.53
N THR A 30 -3.64 10.98 -1.74
CA THR A 30 -3.81 12.25 -1.04
C THR A 30 -2.67 13.25 -1.22
N GLY A 31 -1.45 12.79 -1.52
CA GLY A 31 -0.26 13.63 -1.64
C GLY A 31 0.30 14.17 -0.31
N TYR A 32 -0.07 13.61 0.85
CA TYR A 32 0.38 14.15 2.15
C TYR A 32 1.63 13.47 2.72
N TYR A 33 1.64 12.14 2.80
CA TYR A 33 2.68 11.39 3.51
C TYR A 33 2.99 10.10 2.77
N ARG A 34 4.29 9.81 2.62
CA ARG A 34 4.79 8.67 1.85
C ARG A 34 5.40 7.56 2.70
N GLY A 35 5.78 7.83 3.95
CA GLY A 35 6.49 6.89 4.83
C GLY A 35 7.85 6.45 4.29
N ASP A 36 8.53 5.58 5.04
CA ASP A 36 9.81 4.97 4.67
C ASP A 36 9.67 3.50 4.19
N GLU A 37 8.59 2.85 4.63
CA GLU A 37 8.17 1.51 4.23
C GLU A 37 7.31 1.59 2.96
N SER A 38 7.55 0.65 2.03
CA SER A 38 6.68 0.43 0.88
C SER A 38 5.85 -0.83 1.07
N THR A 39 4.53 -0.69 1.09
CA THR A 39 3.61 -1.81 1.31
C THR A 39 2.98 -2.27 -0.01
N LEU A 40 2.99 -3.59 -0.26
CA LEU A 40 2.41 -4.21 -1.45
C LEU A 40 1.41 -5.29 -1.06
N TYR A 41 0.20 -5.19 -1.60
CA TYR A 41 -0.83 -6.21 -1.47
C TYR A 41 -0.93 -7.04 -2.74
N LEU A 42 -1.05 -8.36 -2.57
CA LEU A 42 -1.06 -9.34 -3.65
C LEU A 42 -2.31 -10.22 -3.55
N GLU A 43 -3.02 -10.43 -4.67
CA GLU A 43 -4.21 -11.29 -4.71
C GLU A 43 -3.86 -12.76 -4.48
N ALA A 44 -2.93 -13.26 -5.27
CA ALA A 44 -2.40 -14.61 -5.18
C ALA A 44 -0.87 -14.53 -5.19
N PRO A 45 -0.21 -14.32 -4.03
CA PRO A 45 1.25 -14.27 -3.98
C PRO A 45 1.83 -15.62 -4.42
N GLU A 46 2.56 -15.61 -5.54
CA GLU A 46 3.40 -16.74 -5.96
C GLU A 46 4.57 -16.89 -4.97
N SER A 47 4.90 -18.12 -4.58
CA SER A 47 6.04 -18.37 -3.68
C SER A 47 7.38 -17.91 -4.25
N SER A 48 7.50 -17.87 -5.59
CA SER A 48 8.69 -17.37 -6.31
C SER A 48 8.77 -15.85 -6.41
N LEU A 49 7.72 -15.11 -6.06
CA LEU A 49 7.68 -13.67 -6.27
C LEU A 49 8.81 -12.91 -5.56
N PRO A 50 9.12 -13.16 -4.27
CA PRO A 50 10.23 -12.47 -3.60
C PRO A 50 11.57 -12.69 -4.32
N ILE A 51 11.83 -13.92 -4.79
CA ILE A 51 13.05 -14.29 -5.52
C ILE A 51 13.13 -13.53 -6.85
N ARG A 52 12.03 -13.49 -7.61
CA ARG A 52 11.94 -12.76 -8.89
C ARG A 52 12.17 -11.25 -8.71
N LEU A 53 11.73 -10.70 -7.58
CA LEU A 53 11.91 -9.29 -7.22
C LEU A 53 13.28 -9.02 -6.57
N GLY A 54 14.12 -10.03 -6.37
CA GLY A 54 15.42 -9.89 -5.70
C GLY A 54 15.30 -9.51 -4.22
N LEU A 55 14.18 -9.82 -3.58
CA LEU A 55 13.92 -9.51 -2.18
C LEU A 55 14.54 -10.55 -1.26
N VAL A 56 15.08 -10.07 -0.14
CA VAL A 56 15.57 -10.88 0.97
C VAL A 56 14.60 -10.70 2.13
N LEU A 57 14.25 -11.81 2.80
CA LEU A 57 13.37 -11.76 3.96
C LEU A 57 14.10 -11.06 5.12
N ASP A 58 13.57 -9.92 5.54
CA ASP A 58 14.05 -9.14 6.67
C ASP A 58 12.82 -8.64 7.47
N PRO A 59 12.66 -9.03 8.75
CA PRO A 59 11.55 -8.57 9.59
C PRO A 59 11.49 -7.05 9.79
N THR A 60 12.60 -6.36 9.56
CA THR A 60 12.75 -4.90 9.65
C THR A 60 12.99 -4.26 8.28
N GLY A 61 12.79 -5.03 7.22
CA GLY A 61 13.02 -4.60 5.85
C GLY A 61 12.05 -3.50 5.42
N PRO A 62 12.43 -2.66 4.45
CA PRO A 62 11.65 -1.49 4.06
C PRO A 62 10.49 -1.82 3.09
N ILE A 63 10.20 -3.11 2.87
CA ILE A 63 9.14 -3.59 1.98
C ILE A 63 8.27 -4.59 2.75
N ALA A 64 6.98 -4.30 2.88
CA ALA A 64 6.01 -5.23 3.42
C ALA A 64 5.19 -5.85 2.29
N LEU A 65 5.04 -7.18 2.31
CA LEU A 65 4.22 -7.94 1.37
C LEU A 65 3.06 -8.58 2.11
N PHE A 66 1.84 -8.23 1.69
CA PHE A 66 0.61 -8.78 2.25
C PHE A 66 -0.20 -9.53 1.20
N ARG A 67 -0.87 -10.59 1.63
CA ARG A 67 -1.98 -11.15 0.85
C ARG A 67 -3.18 -10.20 0.98
N THR A 68 -3.88 -9.96 -0.13
CA THR A 68 -5.11 -9.17 -0.12
C THR A 68 -6.18 -9.82 0.75
N PRO A 69 -6.94 -9.06 1.56
CA PRO A 69 -8.09 -9.59 2.29
C PRO A 69 -9.31 -9.86 1.39
N GLY A 70 -9.24 -9.49 0.11
CA GLY A 70 -10.25 -9.79 -0.92
C GLY A 70 -10.21 -8.80 -2.08
N VAL A 71 -10.93 -9.09 -3.17
CA VAL A 71 -10.93 -8.24 -4.38
C VAL A 71 -11.42 -6.81 -4.14
N VAL A 72 -12.28 -6.61 -3.15
CA VAL A 72 -12.78 -5.29 -2.73
C VAL A 72 -11.64 -4.39 -2.25
N ALA A 73 -10.58 -4.96 -1.67
CA ALA A 73 -9.40 -4.22 -1.26
C ALA A 73 -8.66 -3.56 -2.43
N PHE A 74 -8.93 -3.93 -3.69
CA PHE A 74 -8.33 -3.32 -4.88
C PHE A 74 -9.26 -2.33 -5.58
N GLN A 75 -10.48 -2.13 -5.07
CA GLN A 75 -11.40 -1.11 -5.56
C GLN A 75 -10.96 0.26 -5.02
N SER A 76 -10.29 1.04 -5.84
CA SER A 76 -9.70 2.32 -5.46
C SER A 76 -9.93 3.36 -6.56
N PRO A 77 -10.17 4.64 -6.21
CA PRO A 77 -10.34 5.70 -7.20
C PRO A 77 -9.02 6.04 -7.92
N VAL A 78 -7.88 5.70 -7.32
CA VAL A 78 -6.56 5.88 -7.91
C VAL A 78 -6.04 4.53 -8.42
N PRO A 79 -5.50 4.46 -9.65
CA PRO A 79 -4.91 3.23 -10.15
C PRO A 79 -3.75 2.75 -9.27
N ARG A 80 -3.59 1.42 -9.19
CA ARG A 80 -2.48 0.77 -8.48
C ARG A 80 -2.41 1.04 -6.98
N THR A 81 -3.49 1.50 -6.35
CA THR A 81 -3.63 1.60 -4.90
C THR A 81 -4.69 0.65 -4.37
N VAL A 82 -4.54 0.24 -3.12
CA VAL A 82 -5.62 -0.43 -2.39
C VAL A 82 -6.79 0.54 -2.16
N ASN A 83 -7.94 -0.01 -1.76
CA ASN A 83 -9.09 0.74 -1.32
C ASN A 83 -8.68 1.69 -0.19
N PRO A 84 -9.19 2.94 -0.16
CA PRO A 84 -8.83 3.91 0.87
C PRO A 84 -9.01 3.39 2.31
N LEU A 85 -10.01 2.53 2.57
CA LEU A 85 -10.20 1.93 3.90
C LEU A 85 -9.03 1.04 4.31
N ILE A 86 -8.42 0.30 3.37
CA ILE A 86 -7.26 -0.55 3.66
C ILE A 86 -6.03 0.32 3.95
N ALA A 87 -5.78 1.34 3.12
CA ALA A 87 -4.69 2.28 3.35
C ALA A 87 -4.83 3.02 4.69
N TYR A 88 -6.06 3.37 5.09
CA TYR A 88 -6.37 3.95 6.40
C TYR A 88 -5.96 3.00 7.55
N LEU A 89 -6.40 1.74 7.48
CA LEU A 89 -6.08 0.74 8.51
C LEU A 89 -4.57 0.46 8.59
N ASP A 90 -3.89 0.37 7.45
CA ASP A 90 -2.44 0.21 7.40
C ASP A 90 -1.75 1.35 8.15
N LEU A 91 -2.11 2.60 7.85
CA LEU A 91 -1.52 3.78 8.51
C LEU A 91 -1.77 3.79 10.02
N LEU A 92 -2.99 3.46 10.46
CA LEU A 92 -3.33 3.37 11.89
C LEU A 92 -2.58 2.27 12.63
N SER A 93 -2.23 1.18 11.93
CA SER A 93 -1.50 0.07 12.53
C SER A 93 -0.03 0.39 12.82
N THR A 94 0.49 1.47 12.23
CA THR A 94 1.83 1.97 12.54
C THR A 94 1.85 2.72 13.87
N GLY A 95 3.03 2.83 14.48
CA GLY A 95 3.29 3.70 15.64
C GLY A 95 3.76 5.11 15.29
N ASP A 96 3.61 5.56 14.04
CA ASP A 96 4.09 6.86 13.56
C ASP A 96 2.97 7.91 13.57
N ASP A 97 3.14 8.98 14.35
CA ASP A 97 2.21 10.11 14.43
C ASP A 97 1.90 10.73 13.06
N ARG A 98 2.90 10.79 12.16
CA ARG A 98 2.72 11.33 10.81
C ARG A 98 1.87 10.42 9.94
N ALA A 99 1.98 9.12 10.12
CA ALA A 99 1.11 8.16 9.45
C ALA A 99 -0.33 8.30 9.96
N HIS A 100 -0.54 8.52 11.25
CA HIS A 100 -1.87 8.78 11.82
C HIS A 100 -2.47 10.11 11.30
N ASP A 101 -1.66 11.16 11.15
CA ASP A 101 -2.10 12.40 10.49
C ASP A 101 -2.54 12.15 9.04
N ALA A 102 -1.76 11.38 8.29
CA ALA A 102 -2.11 11.00 6.93
C ALA A 102 -3.41 10.17 6.88
N ALA A 103 -3.64 9.31 7.88
CA ALA A 103 -4.86 8.52 8.00
C ALA A 103 -6.07 9.44 8.19
N ARG A 104 -5.97 10.49 9.00
CA ARG A 104 -7.01 11.52 9.17
C ARG A 104 -7.33 12.24 7.87
N GLN A 105 -6.31 12.63 7.10
CA GLN A 105 -6.50 13.28 5.80
C GLN A 105 -7.20 12.36 4.80
N LEU A 106 -6.73 11.11 4.70
CA LEU A 106 -7.33 10.12 3.83
C LEU A 106 -8.79 9.82 4.22
N GLN A 107 -9.07 9.74 5.52
CA GLN A 107 -10.43 9.57 6.03
C GLN A 107 -11.34 10.73 5.62
N ALA A 108 -10.89 11.98 5.83
CA ALA A 108 -11.66 13.17 5.48
C ALA A 108 -11.98 13.24 3.98
N GLN A 109 -11.06 12.80 3.12
CA GLN A 109 -11.21 12.88 1.66
C GLN A 109 -12.02 11.73 1.06
N TYR A 110 -11.88 10.50 1.58
CA TYR A 110 -12.42 9.29 0.92
C TYR A 110 -13.39 8.48 1.77
N LEU A 111 -13.45 8.68 3.09
CA LEU A 111 -14.19 7.84 4.03
C LEU A 111 -15.21 8.63 4.87
N SER A 112 -15.54 9.86 4.48
CA SER A 112 -16.46 10.73 5.22
C SER A 112 -17.88 10.16 5.33
N ASP A 113 -18.31 9.37 4.34
CA ASP A 113 -19.64 8.74 4.34
C ASP A 113 -19.76 7.55 5.31
N LEU A 114 -18.66 6.97 5.80
CA LEU A 114 -18.67 5.86 6.78
C LEU A 114 -19.08 6.31 8.19
N GLN A 115 -19.21 7.61 8.45
CA GLN A 115 -19.60 8.16 9.75
C GLN A 115 -21.10 8.52 9.84
N ARG A 116 -21.90 8.23 8.81
CA ARG A 116 -23.36 8.44 8.84
C ARG A 116 -24.13 7.26 9.41
#